data_AF-A0A9D1IZF6-F1
#
_entry.id   AF-A0A9D1IZF6-F1
#
_cell.length_a   1.000
_cell.length_b   1.000
_cell.length_c   1.000
_cell.angle_alpha   90.00
_cell.angle_beta   90.00
_cell.angle_gamma   90.00
#
_symmetry.space_group_name_H-M   'P 1'
#
loop_
_entity.id
_entity.type
_entity.pdbx_description
1 polymer ?
#
loop_
_entity_poly.entity_id
_entity_poly.type
_entity_poly.pdbx_seq_one_letter_code
_entity_poly.pdbx_strand_id
1 'polypeptide(L)' 'MDFKKPEKGKHLGLRIDNELHYKLHYISNYYGRSANGEVIYLIRKAIEAFEAEHGKIEPPAGAE' A
#
# COMPACT_ATOMS: atom_id res chain seq x y z
N MET A 1 -29.13 -5.84 -11.53
CA MET A 1 -27.74 -5.33 -11.58
C MET A 1 -27.16 -5.57 -10.21
N ASP A 2 -26.49 -6.71 -10.07
CA ASP A 2 -25.93 -7.19 -8.81
C ASP A 2 -24.68 -6.36 -8.49
N PHE A 3 -24.83 -5.40 -7.58
CA PHE A 3 -23.71 -4.68 -6.99
C PHE A 3 -22.99 -5.66 -6.05
N LYS A 4 -22.08 -6.48 -6.61
CA LYS A 4 -21.16 -7.30 -5.83
C LYS A 4 -20.35 -6.33 -4.96
N LYS A 5 -20.71 -6.26 -3.66
CA LYS A 5 -20.03 -5.45 -2.66
C LYS A 5 -18.53 -5.79 -2.73
N PRO A 6 -17.62 -4.82 -2.93
CA PRO A 6 -16.20 -5.13 -2.94
C PRO A 6 -15.86 -5.80 -1.61
N GLU A 7 -15.21 -6.95 -1.69
CA GLU A 7 -14.87 -7.77 -0.55
C GLU A 7 -14.05 -6.93 0.44
N LYS A 8 -14.34 -7.11 1.74
CA LYS A 8 -13.76 -6.27 2.80
C LYS A 8 -12.25 -6.24 2.64
N GLY A 9 -11.68 -5.04 2.44
CA GLY A 9 -10.25 -4.85 2.26
C GLY A 9 -9.45 -5.58 3.33
N LYS A 10 -8.39 -6.31 2.91
CA LYS A 10 -7.49 -7.02 3.83
C LYS A 10 -6.77 -5.96 4.70
N HIS A 11 -6.82 -6.13 6.03
CA HIS A 11 -6.13 -5.24 6.97
C HIS A 11 -4.66 -5.63 7.07
N LEU A 12 -3.76 -4.65 6.94
CA LEU A 12 -2.33 -4.83 7.11
C LEU A 12 -1.90 -4.26 8.46
N GLY A 13 -1.53 -5.13 9.40
CA GLY A 13 -0.90 -4.73 10.67
C GLY A 13 0.62 -4.61 10.50
N LEU A 14 1.20 -3.48 10.88
CA LEU A 14 2.65 -3.24 10.82
C LEU A 14 3.19 -2.99 12.23
N ARG A 15 4.36 -3.54 12.53
CA ARG A 15 5.14 -3.19 13.73
C ARG A 15 6.29 -2.31 13.31
N ILE A 16 6.33 -1.08 13.79
CA ILE A 16 7.39 -0.11 13.56
C ILE A 16 7.73 0.57 14.90
N ASP A 17 8.95 1.06 15.03
CA ASP A 17 9.34 1.84 16.19
C ASP A 17 8.72 3.27 16.16
N ASN A 18 8.81 3.95 17.30
CA ASN A 18 8.23 5.27 17.49
C ASN A 18 8.85 6.33 16.56
N GLU A 19 10.13 6.23 16.24
CA GLU A 19 10.81 7.20 15.38
C GLU A 19 10.32 7.08 13.94
N LEU A 20 10.22 5.85 13.42
CA LEU A 20 9.66 5.60 12.09
C LEU A 20 8.19 6.01 12.01
N HIS A 21 7.39 5.71 13.03
CA HIS A 21 5.99 6.14 13.08
C HIS A 21 5.86 7.66 13.00
N TYR A 22 6.68 8.40 13.75
CA TYR A 22 6.70 9.85 13.71
C TYR A 22 7.10 10.38 12.32
N LYS A 23 8.18 9.85 11.73
CA LYS A 23 8.64 10.27 10.40
C LYS A 23 7.61 10.01 9.31
N LEU A 24 6.95 8.85 9.35
CA LEU A 24 5.85 8.52 8.44
C LEU A 24 4.74 9.56 8.53
N HIS A 25 4.28 9.88 9.74
CA HIS A 25 3.24 10.89 9.95
C HIS A 25 3.66 12.28 9.48
N TYR A 26 4.91 12.68 9.74
CA TYR A 26 5.46 13.95 9.28
C TYR A 26 5.39 14.07 7.74
N ILE A 27 5.89 13.04 7.04
CA ILE A 27 5.90 12.99 5.56
C ILE A 27 4.46 12.95 5.02
N SER A 28 3.59 12.16 5.63
CA SER A 28 2.19 12.02 5.21
C SER A 28 1.46 13.36 5.30
N ASN A 29 1.65 14.09 6.40
CA ASN A 29 1.08 15.43 6.59
C ASN A 29 1.60 16.43 5.55
N TYR A 30 2.91 16.39 5.25
CA TYR A 30 3.50 17.24 4.21
C TYR A 30 2.85 17.03 2.84
N TYR A 31 2.60 15.77 2.46
CA TYR A 31 1.93 15.44 1.20
C TYR A 31 0.40 15.50 1.24
N GLY A 32 -0.20 15.88 2.38
CA GLY A 32 -1.66 15.95 2.55
C GLY A 32 -2.36 14.59 2.53
N ARG A 33 -1.69 13.53 2.98
CA ARG A 33 -2.21 12.16 3.03
C ARG A 33 -2.32 11.66 4.47
N SER A 34 -3.19 10.68 4.70
CA SER A 34 -3.14 9.90 5.95
C SER A 34 -1.91 8.99 5.96
N ALA A 35 -1.43 8.59 7.13
CA ALA A 35 -0.31 7.65 7.25
C ALA A 35 -0.57 6.33 6.49
N ASN A 36 -1.78 5.80 6.56
CA ASN A 36 -2.16 4.62 5.78
C ASN A 36 -2.14 4.90 4.27
N GLY A 37 -2.63 6.07 3.84
CA GLY A 37 -2.58 6.48 2.44
C GLY A 37 -1.16 6.59 1.91
N GLU A 38 -0.23 7.12 2.71
CA GLU A 38 1.19 7.20 2.38
C GLU A 38 1.84 5.82 2.28
N VAL A 39 1.56 4.91 3.22
CA VAL A 39 2.06 3.52 3.15
C VAL A 39 1.60 2.83 1.86
N ILE A 40 0.32 2.95 1.51
CA ILE A 40 -0.21 2.36 0.26
C ILE A 40 0.45 3.00 -0.97
N TYR A 41 0.66 4.32 -0.96
CA TYR A 41 1.37 5.01 -2.04
C TYR A 41 2.80 4.50 -2.20
N LEU A 42 3.55 4.40 -1.10
CA LEU A 42 4.93 3.91 -1.11
C LEU A 42 5.03 2.45 -1.60
N ILE A 43 4.10 1.57 -1.18
CA ILE A 43 4.04 0.18 -1.66
C ILE A 43 3.83 0.15 -3.18
N ARG A 44 2.89 0.96 -3.71
CA ARG A 44 2.65 1.03 -5.16
C ARG A 44 3.89 1.50 -5.91
N LYS A 45 4.53 2.57 -5.43
CA LYS A 45 5.76 3.10 -6.03
C LYS A 45 6.89 2.06 -6.03
N ALA A 46 7.01 1.28 -4.96
CA ALA A 46 7.99 0.20 -4.87
C ALA A 46 7.71 -0.92 -5.88
N ILE A 47 6.44 -1.34 -6.03
CA ILE A 47 6.03 -2.33 -7.04
C ILE A 47 6.31 -1.80 -8.45
N GLU A 48 5.89 -0.58 -8.77
CA GLU A 48 6.12 0.03 -10.09
C GLU A 48 7.61 0.09 -10.45
N ALA A 49 8.46 0.46 -9.49
CA ALA A 49 9.91 0.51 -9.70
C ALA A 49 10.49 -0.88 -9.94
N PHE A 50 10.04 -1.87 -9.16
CA PHE A 50 10.46 -3.26 -9.34
C PHE A 50 10.00 -3.84 -10.69
N GLU A 51 8.75 -3.61 -11.08
CA GLU A 51 8.21 -4.09 -12.36
C GLU A 51 8.87 -3.44 -13.57
N ALA A 52 9.33 -2.18 -13.44
CA ALA A 52 10.08 -1.52 -14.48
C ALA A 52 11.46 -2.16 -14.73
N GLU A 53 12.09 -2.71 -13.68
CA GLU A 53 13.41 -3.36 -13.77
C GLU A 53 13.33 -4.86 -14.09
N HIS A 54 12.34 -5.56 -13.53
CA HIS A 54 12.27 -7.04 -13.57
C HIS A 54 11.12 -7.60 -14.42
N GLY A 55 10.23 -6.74 -14.93
CA GLY A 55 9.01 -7.16 -15.61
C GLY A 55 7.80 -7.28 -14.66
N LYS A 56 6.61 -7.41 -15.26
CA LYS A 56 5.33 -7.38 -14.51
C LYS A 56 5.18 -8.57 -13.57
N ILE A 57 4.64 -8.31 -12.39
CA ILE A 57 4.30 -9.34 -11.41
C ILE A 57 2.91 -9.87 -11.76
N GLU A 58 2.84 -11.13 -12.19
CA GLU A 58 1.55 -11.80 -12.42
C GLU A 58 1.06 -12.48 -11.13
N PRO A 59 -0.18 -12.22 -10.69
CA PRO A 59 -0.73 -12.93 -9.54
C PRO A 59 -0.88 -14.43 -9.88
N PRO A 60 -0.73 -15.32 -8.89
CA PRO A 60 -0.95 -16.75 -9.14
C PRO A 60 -2.40 -16.97 -9.57
N ALA A 61 -2.59 -17.83 -10.57
CA ALA A 61 -3.93 -18.20 -11.04
C ALA A 61 -4.75 -18.76 -9.87
N GLY A 62 -5.79 -18.03 -9.46
CA GLY A 62 -6.71 -18.44 -8.38
C GLY A 62 -6.53 -17.73 -7.03
N ALA A 63 -5.79 -16.63 -6.94
CA ALA A 63 -5.83 -15.75 -5.77
C ALA A 63 -7.11 -14.89 -5.77
N GLU A 64 -8.24 -15.48 -5.41
CA GLU A 64 -9.45 -14.80 -4.93
C GLU A 64 -9.50 -14.84 -3.40
#